data_AF-A0A067BHR4-F1
#
_entry.id   AF-A0A067BHR4-F1
#
_cell.length_a   1.000
_cell.length_b   1.000
_cell.length_c   1.000
_cell.angle_alpha   90.00
_cell.angle_beta   90.00
_cell.angle_gamma   90.00
#
_symmetry.space_group_name_H-M   'P 1'
#
loop_
_entity.id
_entity.type
_entity.pdbx_description
1 polymer ?
#
loop_
_entity_poly.entity_id
_entity_poly.type
_entity_poly.pdbx_seq_one_letter_code
_entity_poly.pdbx_strand_id
1 'polypeptide(L)'
;MTATRPSSVRASMEFAGPLNAVSVSSSQKLIAVGGRDVLKIIALESGGFVEKRNLRSAKSSLNFSTNDIRWHPQSDYLLATASTNGYIVIWDIQRDTAKLQKRDFKAHDRAVNRICWHPTDPNLLLSASQDGLIKLWDQRYKGKQINVFQQQKSESVRDVKFSPYGDTKFAAAFENGTVEVWELGNNKKPEITFTAHQGHILSLDWHPTQPSVIATGSRDRSVKIWDLNDVNKPKQTIALIANAGRIQWRPNCPDHIATSSSITDSSINVWDTARPFVPLACMKGHADIVSDFQ
;
A
#
# COMPACT_ATOMS: atom_id res chain seq x y z
N MET A 1 -34.84 -19.82 -14.26
CA MET A 1 -33.83 -19.11 -15.07
C MET A 1 -32.53 -19.10 -14.27
N THR A 2 -31.63 -20.02 -14.58
CA THR A 2 -30.31 -20.14 -13.95
C THR A 2 -29.42 -19.01 -14.43
N ALA A 3 -29.14 -18.03 -13.57
CA ALA A 3 -28.15 -17.01 -13.84
C ALA A 3 -26.78 -17.70 -14.01
N THR A 4 -26.29 -17.72 -15.24
CA THR A 4 -24.91 -18.11 -15.55
C THR A 4 -23.99 -17.18 -14.75
N ARG A 5 -23.30 -17.73 -13.74
CA ARG A 5 -22.19 -17.03 -13.07
C ARG A 5 -21.27 -16.51 -14.17
N PRO A 6 -20.90 -15.21 -14.19
CA PRO A 6 -19.93 -14.72 -15.16
C PRO A 6 -18.67 -15.57 -15.01
N SER A 7 -18.23 -16.18 -16.11
CA SER A 7 -17.01 -16.96 -16.15
C SER A 7 -15.86 -16.06 -15.71
N SER A 8 -15.28 -16.35 -14.55
CA SER A 8 -14.10 -15.65 -14.08
C SER A 8 -12.95 -15.99 -15.03
N VAL A 9 -12.54 -15.04 -15.86
CA VAL A 9 -11.34 -15.20 -16.69
C VAL A 9 -10.13 -15.11 -15.76
N ARG A 10 -9.39 -16.20 -15.64
CA ARG A 10 -8.13 -16.25 -14.89
C ARG A 10 -6.98 -16.11 -15.89
N ALA A 11 -6.17 -15.08 -15.72
CA ALA A 11 -4.91 -14.90 -16.43
C ALA A 11 -3.75 -14.90 -15.43
N SER A 12 -2.58 -15.37 -15.85
CA SER A 12 -1.35 -15.35 -15.06
C SER A 12 -0.18 -14.93 -15.93
N MET A 13 0.80 -14.27 -15.31
CA MET A 13 2.06 -13.87 -15.95
C MET A 13 3.20 -14.17 -14.99
N GLU A 14 4.26 -14.80 -15.50
CA GLU A 14 5.44 -15.13 -14.70
C GLU A 14 6.53 -14.07 -14.88
N PHE A 15 7.31 -13.85 -13.83
CA PHE A 15 8.42 -12.91 -13.80
C PHE A 15 9.68 -13.61 -13.33
N ALA A 16 10.84 -13.14 -13.79
CA ALA A 16 12.13 -13.73 -13.46
C ALA A 16 12.59 -13.51 -12.00
N GLY A 17 11.82 -12.77 -11.19
CA GLY A 17 12.17 -12.44 -9.83
C GLY A 17 10.96 -12.11 -8.96
N PRO A 18 11.14 -12.03 -7.63
CA PRO A 18 10.06 -11.79 -6.68
C PRO A 18 9.46 -10.39 -6.88
N LEU A 19 8.13 -10.33 -6.84
CA LEU A 19 7.37 -9.09 -6.86
C LEU A 19 7.07 -8.66 -5.42
N ASN A 20 7.26 -7.38 -5.14
CA ASN A 20 7.01 -6.80 -3.81
C ASN A 20 5.76 -5.93 -3.78
N ALA A 21 5.38 -5.35 -4.93
CA ALA A 21 4.32 -4.37 -5.03
C ALA A 21 3.58 -4.46 -6.35
N VAL A 22 2.28 -4.18 -6.29
CA VAL A 22 1.41 -4.06 -7.47
C VAL A 22 0.54 -2.82 -7.32
N SER A 23 0.27 -2.16 -8.45
CA SER A 23 -0.73 -1.10 -8.48
C SER A 23 -1.48 -1.11 -9.80
N VAL A 24 -2.78 -0.90 -9.71
CA VAL A 24 -3.69 -0.71 -10.84
C VAL A 24 -3.85 0.78 -11.12
N SER A 25 -3.93 1.16 -12.39
CA SER A 25 -4.13 2.54 -12.82
C SER A 25 -5.56 3.01 -12.56
N SER A 26 -5.80 4.32 -12.61
CA SER A 26 -7.14 4.88 -12.31
C SER A 26 -8.21 4.41 -13.30
N SER A 27 -7.85 4.15 -14.56
CA SER A 27 -8.77 3.53 -15.54
C SER A 27 -8.89 2.01 -15.45
N GLN A 28 -8.15 1.35 -14.56
CA GLN A 28 -8.09 -0.11 -14.41
C GLN A 28 -7.59 -0.86 -15.65
N LYS A 29 -6.94 -0.17 -16.59
CA LYS A 29 -6.42 -0.77 -17.84
C LYS A 29 -4.96 -1.20 -17.72
N LEU A 30 -4.20 -0.51 -16.89
CA LEU A 30 -2.77 -0.74 -16.71
C LEU A 30 -2.48 -1.21 -15.29
N ILE A 31 -1.53 -2.12 -15.19
CA ILE A 31 -1.03 -2.66 -13.92
C ILE A 31 0.48 -2.43 -13.91
N ALA A 32 0.96 -1.78 -12.87
CA ALA A 32 2.38 -1.68 -12.59
C ALA A 32 2.74 -2.75 -11.57
N VAL A 33 3.73 -3.57 -11.90
CA VAL A 33 4.31 -4.56 -10.99
C VAL A 33 5.77 -4.24 -10.78
N GLY A 34 6.26 -4.47 -9.57
CA GLY A 34 7.69 -4.39 -9.35
C GLY A 34 8.18 -5.03 -8.08
N GLY A 35 9.49 -5.22 -8.04
CA GLY A 35 10.19 -5.93 -7.01
C GLY A 35 11.69 -5.82 -7.22
N ARG A 36 12.41 -6.92 -7.04
CA ARG A 36 13.86 -6.97 -7.28
C ARG A 36 14.13 -7.12 -8.78
N ASP A 37 14.80 -6.14 -9.38
CA ASP A 37 15.18 -6.09 -10.80
C ASP A 37 14.02 -6.15 -11.81
N VAL A 38 12.78 -6.04 -11.31
CA VAL A 38 11.55 -6.02 -12.11
C VAL A 38 10.79 -4.74 -11.80
N LEU A 39 10.54 -3.95 -12.84
CA LEU A 39 9.56 -2.87 -12.81
C LEU A 39 8.91 -2.79 -14.19
N LYS A 40 7.68 -3.27 -14.31
CA LYS A 40 6.98 -3.45 -15.59
C LYS A 40 5.58 -2.89 -15.53
N ILE A 41 5.12 -2.41 -16.69
CA ILE A 41 3.73 -2.04 -16.92
C ILE A 41 3.11 -3.07 -17.84
N ILE A 42 1.95 -3.56 -17.44
CA ILE A 42 1.22 -4.65 -18.07
C ILE A 42 -0.20 -4.16 -18.32
N ALA A 43 -0.82 -4.62 -19.39
CA ALA A 43 -2.26 -4.45 -19.63
C ALA A 43 -2.96 -5.80 -19.60
N LEU A 44 -4.20 -5.83 -19.11
CA LEU A 44 -5.08 -6.98 -19.27
C LEU A 44 -5.86 -6.81 -20.57
N GLU A 45 -5.58 -7.67 -21.55
CA GLU A 45 -6.27 -7.72 -22.84
C GLU A 45 -7.11 -9.01 -22.94
N SER A 46 -7.89 -9.16 -24.01
CA SER A 46 -8.76 -10.33 -24.21
C SER A 46 -8.01 -11.67 -24.19
N GLY A 47 -6.73 -11.66 -24.61
CA GLY A 47 -5.83 -12.83 -24.59
C GLY A 47 -5.05 -13.03 -23.30
N GLY A 48 -5.23 -12.18 -22.28
CA GLY A 48 -4.49 -12.22 -21.02
C GLY A 48 -3.56 -11.03 -20.81
N PHE A 49 -2.55 -11.21 -19.97
CA PHE A 49 -1.62 -10.14 -19.61
C PHE A 49 -0.56 -9.92 -20.68
N VAL A 50 -0.41 -8.66 -21.11
CA VAL A 50 0.58 -8.25 -22.11
C VAL A 50 1.51 -7.19 -21.52
N GLU A 51 2.82 -7.41 -21.61
CA GLU A 51 3.82 -6.41 -21.22
C GLU A 51 3.76 -5.22 -22.18
N LYS A 52 3.52 -4.02 -21.62
CA LYS A 52 3.50 -2.77 -22.38
C LYS A 52 4.83 -2.04 -22.29
N ARG A 53 5.45 -2.03 -21.11
CA ARG A 53 6.71 -1.32 -20.87
C ARG A 53 7.54 -1.96 -19.79
N ASN A 54 8.86 -1.87 -19.95
CA ASN A 54 9.85 -2.18 -18.92
C ASN A 54 10.46 -0.86 -18.43
N LEU A 55 10.18 -0.48 -17.19
CA LEU A 55 10.69 0.75 -16.61
C LEU A 55 12.05 0.43 -16.00
N ARG A 56 13.11 0.93 -16.63
CA ARG A 56 14.46 0.85 -16.07
C ARG A 56 14.97 2.24 -15.78
N SER A 57 15.73 2.36 -14.71
CA SER A 57 16.45 3.60 -14.46
C SER A 57 17.62 3.74 -15.41
N ALA A 58 17.77 4.92 -16.03
CA ALA A 58 18.91 5.21 -16.91
C ALA A 58 20.24 5.29 -16.14
N LYS A 59 20.19 5.66 -14.85
CA LYS A 59 21.34 5.55 -13.94
C LYS A 59 21.39 4.11 -13.44
N SER A 60 22.39 3.34 -13.87
CA SER A 60 22.62 1.93 -13.48
C SER A 60 22.76 1.72 -11.97
N SER A 61 23.08 2.79 -11.22
CA SER A 61 23.13 2.77 -9.76
C SER A 61 21.75 2.76 -9.08
N LEU A 62 20.64 2.87 -9.83
CA LEU A 62 19.27 2.89 -9.29
C LEU A 62 18.46 1.60 -9.54
N ASN A 63 19.12 0.46 -9.82
CA ASN A 63 18.48 -0.88 -9.84
C ASN A 63 18.12 -1.32 -8.41
N PHE A 64 17.35 -0.51 -7.71
CA PHE A 64 16.96 -0.79 -6.34
C PHE A 64 15.68 -1.59 -6.31
N SER A 65 15.63 -2.56 -5.38
CA SER A 65 14.42 -3.30 -5.09
C SER A 65 13.29 -2.32 -4.75
N THR A 66 12.20 -2.43 -5.50
CA THR A 66 11.01 -1.61 -5.26
C THR A 66 10.24 -2.22 -4.10
N ASN A 67 9.92 -1.41 -3.07
CA ASN A 67 9.13 -1.82 -1.91
C ASN A 67 7.65 -1.52 -2.08
N ASP A 68 7.32 -0.44 -2.79
CA ASP A 68 5.94 -0.02 -3.03
C ASP A 68 5.82 0.73 -4.36
N ILE A 69 4.65 0.59 -4.99
CA ILE A 69 4.30 1.23 -6.26
C ILE A 69 2.89 1.75 -6.12
N ARG A 70 2.68 3.01 -6.49
CA ARG A 70 1.33 3.59 -6.56
C ARG A 70 1.15 4.42 -7.81
N TRP A 71 0.17 4.02 -8.62
CA TRP A 71 -0.35 4.88 -9.68
C TRP A 71 -0.94 6.15 -9.09
N HIS A 72 -0.81 7.21 -9.85
CA HIS A 72 -1.40 8.48 -9.52
C HIS A 72 -2.94 8.38 -9.62
N PRO A 73 -3.70 8.89 -8.65
CA PRO A 73 -5.15 8.64 -8.55
C PRO A 73 -5.95 9.24 -9.71
N GLN A 74 -5.45 10.31 -10.33
CA GLN A 74 -6.12 11.02 -11.42
C GLN A 74 -5.43 10.84 -12.78
N SER A 75 -4.33 10.09 -12.85
CA SER A 75 -3.52 9.98 -14.06
C SER A 75 -3.10 8.54 -14.32
N ASP A 76 -3.43 8.05 -15.51
CA ASP A 76 -2.97 6.75 -16.02
C ASP A 76 -1.53 6.76 -16.54
N TYR A 77 -0.83 7.90 -16.46
CA TYR A 77 0.52 8.01 -16.98
C TYR A 77 1.58 8.32 -15.93
N LEU A 78 1.18 8.72 -14.72
CA LEU A 78 2.09 8.96 -13.61
C LEU A 78 2.01 7.84 -12.59
N LEU A 79 3.18 7.38 -12.13
CA LEU A 79 3.27 6.49 -10.97
C LEU A 79 4.50 6.85 -10.14
N ALA A 80 4.42 6.55 -8.85
CA ALA A 80 5.53 6.65 -7.92
C ALA A 80 6.01 5.26 -7.53
N THR A 81 7.33 5.12 -7.38
CA THR A 81 7.97 3.92 -6.83
C THR A 81 8.83 4.29 -5.63
N ALA A 82 8.73 3.49 -4.58
CA ALA A 82 9.53 3.58 -3.37
C ALA A 82 10.60 2.48 -3.36
N SER A 83 11.84 2.82 -3.02
CA SER A 83 12.96 1.87 -3.03
C SER A 83 13.54 1.58 -1.64
N THR A 84 14.26 0.46 -1.54
CA THR A 84 14.93 0.02 -0.31
C THR A 84 16.07 0.93 0.16
N ASN A 85 16.58 1.82 -0.67
CA ASN A 85 17.67 2.73 -0.34
C ASN A 85 17.23 4.17 -0.02
N GLY A 86 15.92 4.39 0.17
CA GLY A 86 15.39 5.69 0.57
C GLY A 86 15.02 6.63 -0.58
N TYR A 87 15.08 6.18 -1.83
CA TYR A 87 14.70 6.99 -2.98
C TYR A 87 13.22 6.83 -3.32
N ILE A 88 12.67 7.91 -3.86
CA ILE A 88 11.36 7.91 -4.52
C ILE A 88 11.58 8.35 -5.96
N VAL A 89 11.02 7.59 -6.89
CA VAL A 89 11.09 7.89 -8.33
C VAL A 89 9.67 8.10 -8.86
N ILE A 90 9.46 9.22 -9.53
CA ILE A 90 8.23 9.54 -10.25
C ILE A 90 8.46 9.24 -11.72
N TRP A 91 7.62 8.38 -12.27
CA TRP A 91 7.66 7.95 -13.66
C TRP A 91 6.54 8.61 -14.43
N ASP A 92 6.81 8.93 -15.68
CA ASP A 92 5.86 9.47 -16.64
C ASP A 92 5.94 8.65 -17.91
N ILE A 93 4.91 7.84 -18.13
CA ILE A 93 4.87 6.90 -19.26
C ILE A 93 4.51 7.60 -20.56
N GLN A 94 4.11 8.86 -20.59
CA GLN A 94 3.92 9.54 -21.87
C GLN A 94 5.25 9.99 -22.48
N ARG A 95 6.30 10.09 -21.66
CA ARG A 95 7.63 10.46 -22.13
C ARG A 95 8.22 9.37 -23.01
N ASP A 96 9.05 9.81 -23.94
CA ASP A 96 9.83 8.92 -24.79
C ASP A 96 10.70 7.98 -23.94
N THR A 97 10.94 6.77 -24.44
CA THR A 97 11.50 5.63 -23.72
C THR A 97 12.82 5.92 -22.99
N ALA A 98 13.65 6.83 -23.49
CA ALA A 98 14.90 7.23 -22.85
C ALA A 98 14.71 8.14 -21.61
N LYS A 99 13.53 8.73 -21.39
CA LYS A 99 13.24 9.72 -20.34
C LYS A 99 11.96 9.43 -19.55
N LEU A 100 11.63 8.15 -19.36
CA LEU A 100 10.47 7.71 -18.55
C LEU A 100 10.55 8.19 -17.11
N GLN A 101 11.77 8.43 -16.61
CA GLN A 101 11.98 9.05 -15.31
C GLN A 101 11.65 10.54 -15.40
N LYS A 102 10.53 10.92 -14.78
CA LYS A 102 10.18 12.33 -14.61
C LYS A 102 11.11 12.96 -13.57
N ARG A 103 11.28 12.29 -12.42
CA ARG A 103 12.12 12.75 -11.30
C ARG A 103 12.56 11.58 -10.41
N ASP A 104 13.76 11.70 -9.85
CA ASP A 104 14.29 10.88 -8.76
C ASP A 104 14.79 11.80 -7.64
N PHE A 105 14.53 11.45 -6.38
CA PHE A 105 15.08 12.17 -5.24
C PHE A 105 15.29 11.24 -4.05
N LYS A 106 16.34 11.54 -3.25
CA LYS A 106 16.58 10.86 -1.98
C LYS A 106 15.57 11.39 -0.96
N ALA A 107 14.53 10.62 -0.71
CA ALA A 107 13.45 11.00 0.18
C ALA A 107 13.81 10.76 1.65
N HIS A 108 14.49 9.64 1.91
CA HIS A 108 14.78 9.10 3.24
C HIS A 108 16.20 8.54 3.32
N ASP A 109 16.70 8.31 4.54
CA ASP A 109 18.03 7.74 4.78
C ASP A 109 18.02 6.21 4.90
N ARG A 110 16.83 5.62 5.05
CA ARG A 110 16.59 4.18 5.05
C ARG A 110 15.48 3.82 4.08
N ALA A 111 15.15 2.52 3.99
CA ALA A 111 14.14 2.00 3.10
C ALA A 111 12.79 2.73 3.25
N VAL A 112 12.25 3.19 2.12
CA VAL A 112 10.86 3.66 2.07
C VAL A 112 9.99 2.41 1.99
N ASN A 113 9.16 2.20 3.01
CA ASN A 113 8.30 1.02 3.10
C ASN A 113 7.01 1.23 2.31
N ARG A 114 6.43 2.44 2.36
CA ARG A 114 5.16 2.76 1.71
C ARG A 114 5.09 4.18 1.19
N ILE A 115 4.30 4.34 0.14
CA ILE A 115 3.93 5.63 -0.42
C ILE A 115 2.42 5.69 -0.63
N CYS A 116 1.85 6.89 -0.50
CA CYS A 116 0.41 7.07 -0.67
C CYS A 116 0.14 8.43 -1.31
N TRP A 117 -0.50 8.43 -2.48
CA TRP A 117 -1.00 9.66 -3.09
C TRP A 117 -2.19 10.17 -2.30
N HIS A 118 -2.29 11.49 -2.21
CA HIS A 118 -3.44 12.13 -1.60
C HIS A 118 -4.72 11.90 -2.45
N PRO A 119 -5.88 11.65 -1.83
CA PRO A 119 -7.10 11.29 -2.54
C PRO A 119 -7.66 12.42 -3.41
N THR A 120 -7.62 13.67 -2.94
CA THR A 120 -8.18 14.83 -3.66
C THR A 120 -7.15 15.74 -4.32
N ASP A 121 -6.08 16.19 -3.62
CA ASP A 121 -4.94 16.91 -4.24
C ASP A 121 -3.93 15.94 -4.92
N PRO A 122 -3.90 15.85 -6.27
CA PRO A 122 -3.01 14.94 -6.99
C PRO A 122 -1.52 15.21 -6.78
N ASN A 123 -1.14 16.41 -6.33
CA ASN A 123 0.25 16.79 -6.22
C ASN A 123 0.92 16.30 -4.93
N LEU A 124 0.11 15.88 -3.95
CA LEU A 124 0.59 15.50 -2.63
C LEU A 124 0.87 13.99 -2.57
N LEU A 125 2.08 13.67 -2.10
CA LEU A 125 2.53 12.29 -1.88
C LEU A 125 3.04 12.16 -0.44
N LEU A 126 2.55 11.16 0.28
CA LEU A 126 3.16 10.71 1.54
C LEU A 126 4.17 9.61 1.28
N SER A 127 5.23 9.61 2.07
CA SER A 127 6.17 8.52 2.18
C SER A 127 6.43 8.16 3.64
N ALA A 128 6.50 6.86 3.90
CA ALA A 128 6.80 6.28 5.20
C ALA A 128 8.03 5.38 5.10
N SER A 129 8.93 5.50 6.07
CA SER A 129 10.26 4.90 6.00
C SER A 129 10.67 4.22 7.30
N GLN A 130 11.62 3.31 7.15
CA GLN A 130 12.30 2.64 8.26
C GLN A 130 13.20 3.59 9.09
N ASP A 131 13.45 4.82 8.62
CA ASP A 131 14.11 5.86 9.43
C ASP A 131 13.20 6.49 10.50
N GLY A 132 11.93 6.07 10.56
CA GLY A 132 10.95 6.56 11.52
C GLY A 132 10.31 7.90 11.12
N LEU A 133 10.57 8.39 9.90
CA LEU A 133 10.00 9.62 9.38
C LEU A 133 8.84 9.34 8.44
N ILE A 134 7.83 10.20 8.52
CA ILE A 134 6.79 10.33 7.51
C ILE A 134 6.98 11.69 6.86
N LYS A 135 7.05 11.73 5.54
CA LYS A 135 7.29 12.96 4.78
C LYS A 135 6.18 13.21 3.78
N LEU A 136 5.77 14.47 3.69
CA LEU A 136 4.82 14.95 2.69
C LEU A 136 5.57 15.71 1.61
N TRP A 137 5.30 15.37 0.36
CA TRP A 137 5.93 15.95 -0.81
C TRP A 137 4.89 16.63 -1.69
N ASP A 138 5.25 17.77 -2.25
CA ASP A 138 4.49 18.39 -3.33
C ASP A 138 5.22 18.21 -4.67
N GLN A 139 4.52 17.69 -5.67
CA GLN A 139 5.05 17.65 -7.03
C GLN A 139 5.30 19.05 -7.62
N ARG A 140 4.66 20.11 -7.13
CA ARG A 140 4.89 21.49 -7.58
C ARG A 140 6.26 22.03 -7.15
N TYR A 141 6.75 21.61 -5.99
CA TYR A 141 8.01 22.11 -5.39
C TYR A 141 9.25 21.23 -5.69
N LYS A 142 9.32 20.61 -6.87
CA LYS A 142 10.50 19.90 -7.42
C LYS A 142 11.28 19.03 -6.41
N GLY A 143 10.58 18.16 -5.67
CA GLY A 143 11.22 17.19 -4.77
C GLY A 143 11.67 17.78 -3.43
N LYS A 144 11.18 18.97 -3.06
CA LYS A 144 11.27 19.45 -1.67
C LYS A 144 10.12 18.87 -0.85
N GLN A 145 10.45 18.37 0.33
CA GLN A 145 9.45 17.99 1.33
C GLN A 145 8.77 19.26 1.88
N ILE A 146 7.45 19.19 2.05
CA ILE A 146 6.65 20.26 2.67
C ILE A 146 6.68 20.11 4.19
N ASN A 147 6.42 18.89 4.66
CA ASN A 147 6.27 18.56 6.07
C ASN A 147 7.00 17.25 6.39
N VAL A 148 7.46 17.16 7.64
CA VAL A 148 8.00 15.96 8.25
C VAL A 148 7.20 15.71 9.52
N PHE A 149 6.64 14.51 9.65
CA PHE A 149 5.87 14.08 10.81
C PHE A 149 6.69 13.03 11.56
N GLN A 150 6.95 13.29 12.84
CA GLN A 150 7.77 12.43 13.68
C GLN A 150 7.49 12.71 15.17
N GLN A 151 7.55 11.68 16.00
CA GLN A 151 7.67 11.81 17.45
C GLN A 151 9.12 11.75 17.95
N GLN A 152 9.40 12.24 19.16
CA GLN A 152 10.76 12.25 19.73
C GLN A 152 11.45 10.86 19.81
N LYS A 153 10.68 9.77 19.79
CA LYS A 153 11.16 8.38 19.76
C LYS A 153 10.42 7.56 18.70
N SER A 154 10.45 8.04 17.46
CA SER A 154 9.74 7.40 16.36
C SER A 154 10.43 6.11 15.93
N GLU A 155 9.64 5.03 15.86
CA GLU A 155 10.07 3.72 15.36
C GLU A 155 9.86 3.62 13.85
N SER A 156 10.41 2.56 13.25
CA SER A 156 10.25 2.27 11.82
C SER A 156 8.77 2.25 11.40
N VAL A 157 8.43 3.06 10.39
CA VAL A 157 7.07 3.19 9.86
C VAL A 157 6.87 2.17 8.76
N ARG A 158 5.92 1.26 8.93
CA ARG A 158 5.69 0.13 8.03
C ARG A 158 4.59 0.39 7.00
N ASP A 159 3.57 1.16 7.36
CA ASP A 159 2.51 1.54 6.45
C ASP A 159 1.99 2.96 6.71
N VAL A 160 1.47 3.60 5.66
CA VAL A 160 0.86 4.94 5.72
C VAL A 160 -0.25 5.06 4.68
N LYS A 161 -1.40 5.57 5.10
CA LYS A 161 -2.55 5.79 4.22
C LYS A 161 -3.27 7.09 4.55
N PHE A 162 -3.55 7.88 3.51
CA PHE A 162 -4.52 8.97 3.61
C PHE A 162 -5.91 8.42 3.91
N SER A 163 -6.69 9.19 4.68
CA SER A 163 -8.10 8.92 4.85
C SER A 163 -8.86 9.23 3.55
N PRO A 164 -9.75 8.36 3.08
CA PRO A 164 -10.54 8.65 1.88
C PRO A 164 -11.70 9.62 2.13
N TYR A 165 -11.95 10.03 3.38
CA TYR A 165 -13.09 10.89 3.77
C TYR A 165 -12.73 12.35 4.03
N GLY A 166 -11.45 12.67 3.99
CA GLY A 166 -10.99 14.01 4.30
C GLY A 166 -9.62 14.28 3.73
N ASP A 167 -9.40 15.55 3.45
CA ASP A 167 -8.25 16.09 2.71
C ASP A 167 -7.07 16.38 3.65
N THR A 168 -7.22 16.11 4.95
CA THR A 168 -6.26 16.56 5.96
C THR A 168 -5.76 15.44 6.85
N LYS A 169 -6.33 14.23 6.81
CA LYS A 169 -5.97 13.16 7.76
C LYS A 169 -5.28 11.99 7.08
N PHE A 170 -4.32 11.41 7.78
CA PHE A 170 -3.70 10.14 7.42
C PHE A 170 -3.37 9.32 8.67
N ALA A 171 -3.24 8.02 8.49
CA ALA A 171 -2.83 7.09 9.54
C ALA A 171 -1.49 6.47 9.17
N ALA A 172 -0.67 6.21 10.18
CA ALA A 172 0.62 5.55 10.06
C ALA A 172 0.74 4.40 11.06
N ALA A 173 1.31 3.30 10.61
CA ALA A 173 1.49 2.08 11.39
C ALA A 173 2.97 1.80 11.62
N PHE A 174 3.31 1.49 12.87
CA PHE A 174 4.69 1.39 13.33
C PHE A 174 5.08 -0.03 13.70
N GLU A 175 6.38 -0.28 13.68
CA GLU A 175 6.98 -1.57 14.01
C GLU A 175 6.81 -1.95 15.49
N ASN A 176 6.60 -0.99 16.39
CA ASN A 176 6.36 -1.23 17.80
C ASN A 176 4.90 -1.57 18.16
N GLY A 177 4.01 -1.70 17.18
CA GLY A 177 2.60 -1.99 17.46
C GLY A 177 1.71 -0.77 17.68
N THR A 178 2.27 0.45 17.53
CA THR A 178 1.54 1.71 17.65
C THR A 178 0.95 2.15 16.31
N VAL A 179 -0.22 2.78 16.37
CA VAL A 179 -0.82 3.53 15.28
C VAL A 179 -0.89 4.99 15.66
N GLU A 180 -0.54 5.86 14.72
CA GLU A 180 -0.70 7.30 14.87
C GLU A 180 -1.59 7.84 13.76
N VAL A 181 -2.54 8.70 14.13
CA VAL A 181 -3.37 9.45 13.19
C VAL A 181 -2.96 10.90 13.25
N TRP A 182 -2.69 11.47 12.09
CA TRP A 182 -2.11 12.78 11.93
C TRP A 182 -3.01 13.67 11.09
N GLU A 183 -2.97 14.95 11.40
CA GLU A 183 -3.55 16.00 10.57
C GLU A 183 -2.44 16.76 9.84
N LEU A 184 -2.60 17.01 8.54
CA LEU A 184 -1.60 17.67 7.69
C LEU A 184 -1.22 19.08 8.18
N GLY A 185 -2.16 19.77 8.85
CA GLY A 185 -1.93 21.09 9.43
C GLY A 185 -1.08 21.10 10.69
N ASN A 186 -0.88 19.94 11.35
CA ASN A 186 -0.11 19.83 12.58
C ASN A 186 0.94 18.72 12.49
N ASN A 187 2.16 19.10 12.13
CA ASN A 187 3.28 18.18 11.98
C ASN A 187 4.07 17.90 13.26
N LYS A 188 3.69 18.51 14.40
CA LYS A 188 4.44 18.41 15.66
C LYS A 188 4.00 17.26 16.55
N LYS A 189 2.72 16.88 16.48
CA LYS A 189 2.15 15.77 17.25
C LYS A 189 0.97 15.16 16.50
N PRO A 190 0.75 13.84 16.63
CA PRO A 190 -0.46 13.21 16.12
C PRO A 190 -1.70 13.68 16.89
N GLU A 191 -2.84 13.56 16.24
CA GLU A 191 -4.16 13.78 16.84
C GLU A 191 -4.54 12.60 17.74
N ILE A 192 -4.24 11.38 17.30
CA ILE A 192 -4.55 10.13 18.01
C ILE A 192 -3.30 9.25 18.02
N THR A 193 -3.01 8.62 19.15
CA THR A 193 -1.96 7.60 19.28
C THR A 193 -2.46 6.49 20.18
N PHE A 194 -2.32 5.24 19.74
CA PHE A 194 -2.71 4.09 20.53
C PHE A 194 -1.92 2.84 20.15
N THR A 195 -1.76 1.93 21.10
CA THR A 195 -1.11 0.63 20.88
C THR A 195 -2.14 -0.37 20.37
N ALA A 196 -2.11 -0.64 19.07
CA ALA A 196 -3.04 -1.58 18.44
C ALA A 196 -2.63 -3.05 18.69
N HIS A 197 -1.32 -3.31 18.64
CA HIS A 197 -0.76 -4.66 18.63
C HIS A 197 0.44 -4.78 19.57
N GLN A 198 0.75 -6.01 19.99
CA GLN A 198 1.95 -6.33 20.79
C GLN A 198 3.14 -6.73 19.90
N GLY A 199 3.04 -6.47 18.59
CA GLY A 199 4.04 -6.79 17.59
C GLY A 199 3.92 -5.88 16.39
N HIS A 200 4.76 -6.13 15.38
CA HIS A 200 4.90 -5.22 14.24
C HIS A 200 3.60 -5.13 13.45
N ILE A 201 3.09 -3.91 13.27
CA ILE A 201 2.01 -3.67 12.32
C ILE A 201 2.62 -3.65 10.93
N LEU A 202 2.14 -4.51 10.05
CA LEU A 202 2.68 -4.68 8.70
C LEU A 202 1.84 -3.95 7.65
N SER A 203 0.56 -3.72 7.95
CA SER A 203 -0.35 -3.04 7.03
C SER A 203 -1.51 -2.38 7.76
N LEU A 204 -2.01 -1.27 7.20
CA LEU A 204 -3.18 -0.55 7.67
C LEU A 204 -4.09 -0.18 6.50
N ASP A 205 -5.39 -0.13 6.73
CA ASP A 205 -6.34 0.35 5.72
C ASP A 205 -7.56 1.04 6.33
N TRP A 206 -8.05 2.07 5.65
CA TRP A 206 -9.24 2.81 6.08
C TRP A 206 -10.49 2.06 5.64
N HIS A 207 -11.48 1.98 6.53
CA HIS A 207 -12.77 1.40 6.16
C HIS A 207 -13.37 2.16 4.96
N PRO A 208 -14.07 1.49 4.02
CA PRO A 208 -14.50 2.11 2.76
C PRO A 208 -15.82 2.89 2.85
N THR A 209 -16.58 2.75 3.95
CA THR A 209 -17.76 3.62 4.21
C THR A 209 -17.81 4.37 5.57
N GLN A 210 -16.88 4.12 6.51
CA GLN A 210 -16.91 4.68 7.87
C GLN A 210 -15.64 5.51 8.15
N PRO A 211 -15.72 6.84 8.33
CA PRO A 211 -14.56 7.70 8.46
C PRO A 211 -13.68 7.49 9.68
N SER A 212 -14.26 7.02 10.79
CA SER A 212 -13.52 6.78 12.02
C SER A 212 -13.01 5.34 12.12
N VAL A 213 -13.19 4.49 11.12
CA VAL A 213 -12.82 3.07 11.24
C VAL A 213 -11.58 2.75 10.42
N ILE A 214 -10.61 2.11 11.06
CA ILE A 214 -9.40 1.59 10.43
C ILE A 214 -9.19 0.12 10.78
N ALA A 215 -8.57 -0.62 9.87
CA ALA A 215 -8.08 -1.96 10.13
C ALA A 215 -6.55 -1.95 10.21
N THR A 216 -6.00 -2.81 11.07
CA THR A 216 -4.57 -2.99 11.26
C THR A 216 -4.22 -4.48 11.22
N GLY A 217 -3.23 -4.85 10.42
CA GLY A 217 -2.72 -6.22 10.31
C GLY A 217 -1.33 -6.33 10.91
N SER A 218 -1.12 -7.34 11.75
CA SER A 218 0.11 -7.49 12.53
C SER A 218 0.77 -8.86 12.39
N ARG A 219 2.07 -8.88 12.72
CA ARG A 219 2.86 -10.09 12.91
C ARG A 219 2.36 -10.96 14.06
N ASP A 220 1.55 -10.42 14.97
CA ASP A 220 0.91 -11.16 16.07
C ASP A 220 -0.21 -12.12 15.62
N ARG A 221 -0.43 -12.25 14.30
CA ARG A 221 -1.45 -13.10 13.68
C ARG A 221 -2.87 -12.63 13.96
N SER A 222 -3.05 -11.31 14.06
CA SER A 222 -4.39 -10.72 14.14
C SER A 222 -4.56 -9.57 13.15
N VAL A 223 -5.80 -9.42 12.70
CA VAL A 223 -6.31 -8.17 12.15
C VAL A 223 -7.25 -7.57 13.18
N LYS A 224 -7.03 -6.30 13.52
CA LYS A 224 -7.90 -5.57 14.44
C LYS A 224 -8.56 -4.41 13.74
N ILE A 225 -9.83 -4.20 14.06
CA ILE A 225 -10.64 -3.11 13.54
C ILE A 225 -10.91 -2.15 14.68
N TRP A 226 -10.62 -0.88 14.47
CA TRP A 226 -10.63 0.16 15.49
C TRP A 226 -11.62 1.25 15.15
N ASP A 227 -12.30 1.78 16.16
CA ASP A 227 -12.97 3.07 16.07
C ASP A 227 -12.02 4.14 16.59
N LEU A 228 -11.71 5.15 15.79
CA LEU A 228 -10.85 6.25 16.19
C LEU A 228 -11.52 7.14 17.25
N ASN A 229 -12.84 7.04 17.44
CA ASN A 229 -13.53 7.72 18.52
C ASN A 229 -13.37 7.00 19.89
N ASP A 230 -13.04 5.71 19.89
CA ASP A 230 -12.75 4.92 21.11
C ASP A 230 -11.68 3.86 20.82
N VAL A 231 -10.42 4.26 21.03
CA VAL A 231 -9.24 3.42 20.77
C VAL A 231 -8.82 2.56 21.96
N ASN A 232 -9.60 2.53 23.04
CA ASN A 232 -9.24 1.74 24.23
C ASN A 232 -9.37 0.23 23.98
N LYS A 233 -10.24 -0.17 23.03
CA LYS A 233 -10.43 -1.56 22.63
C LYS A 233 -10.77 -1.65 21.14
N PRO A 234 -10.36 -2.72 20.45
CA PRO A 234 -10.77 -2.93 19.07
C PRO A 234 -12.28 -3.22 19.02
N LYS A 235 -12.97 -2.71 17.99
CA LYS A 235 -14.36 -3.07 17.68
C LYS A 235 -14.47 -4.57 17.39
N GLN A 236 -13.49 -5.08 16.65
CA GLN A 236 -13.44 -6.47 16.21
C GLN A 236 -11.98 -6.94 16.11
N THR A 237 -11.76 -8.22 16.44
CA THR A 237 -10.48 -8.90 16.21
C THR A 237 -10.72 -10.14 15.38
N ILE A 238 -9.92 -10.32 14.33
CA ILE A 238 -9.89 -11.50 13.48
C ILE A 238 -8.58 -12.22 13.78
N ALA A 239 -8.67 -13.41 14.34
CA ALA A 239 -7.51 -14.25 14.61
C ALA A 239 -7.16 -15.04 13.34
N LEU A 240 -5.89 -14.98 12.95
CA LEU A 240 -5.37 -15.65 11.77
C LEU A 240 -4.46 -16.82 12.17
N ILE A 241 -4.30 -17.78 11.27
CA ILE A 241 -3.35 -18.89 11.44
C ILE A 241 -1.91 -18.38 11.23
N ALA A 242 -1.72 -17.52 10.24
CA ALA A 242 -0.46 -16.88 9.89
C ALA A 242 -0.50 -15.37 10.19
N ASN A 243 0.62 -14.68 10.00
CA ASN A 243 0.67 -13.23 10.19
C ASN A 243 -0.17 -12.48 9.14
N ALA A 244 -0.65 -11.28 9.47
CA ALA A 244 -1.30 -10.38 8.51
C ALA A 244 -0.26 -9.47 7.85
N GLY A 245 0.31 -9.93 6.72
CA GLY A 245 1.33 -9.21 5.95
C GLY A 245 0.80 -8.04 5.14
N ARG A 246 -0.37 -8.21 4.52
CA ARG A 246 -1.16 -7.16 3.87
C ARG A 246 -2.60 -7.31 4.24
N ILE A 247 -3.27 -6.18 4.37
CA ILE A 247 -4.72 -6.11 4.53
C ILE A 247 -5.29 -5.08 3.55
N GLN A 248 -6.50 -5.32 3.08
CA GLN A 248 -7.24 -4.32 2.31
C GLN A 248 -8.74 -4.56 2.47
N TRP A 249 -9.48 -3.49 2.74
CA TRP A 249 -10.92 -3.53 2.69
C TRP A 249 -11.39 -3.76 1.26
N ARG A 250 -12.43 -4.57 1.12
CA ARG A 250 -13.01 -4.81 -0.20
C ARG A 250 -13.80 -3.57 -0.64
N PRO A 251 -13.54 -3.01 -1.83
CA PRO A 251 -14.34 -1.92 -2.37
C PRO A 251 -15.82 -2.34 -2.48
N ASN A 252 -16.73 -1.44 -2.09
CA ASN A 252 -18.19 -1.64 -2.11
C ASN A 252 -18.72 -2.81 -1.24
N CYS A 253 -17.89 -3.41 -0.39
CA CYS A 253 -18.30 -4.45 0.56
C CYS A 253 -17.69 -4.13 1.92
N PRO A 254 -18.33 -3.26 2.72
CA PRO A 254 -17.75 -2.73 3.95
C PRO A 254 -17.46 -3.81 4.99
N ASP A 255 -18.21 -4.91 4.99
CA ASP A 255 -18.01 -5.98 5.97
C ASP A 255 -16.90 -6.95 5.60
N HIS A 256 -16.25 -6.79 4.44
CA HIS A 256 -15.26 -7.73 3.93
C HIS A 256 -13.85 -7.14 3.91
N ILE A 257 -12.90 -7.88 4.47
CA ILE A 257 -11.49 -7.54 4.46
C ILE A 257 -10.66 -8.69 3.91
N ALA A 258 -9.75 -8.39 2.99
CA ALA A 258 -8.81 -9.35 2.44
C ALA A 258 -7.48 -9.29 3.21
N THR A 259 -6.82 -10.43 3.35
CA THR A 259 -5.53 -10.57 4.04
C THR A 259 -4.60 -11.50 3.28
N SER A 260 -3.31 -11.20 3.27
CA SER A 260 -2.25 -12.16 2.89
C SER A 260 -1.24 -12.35 4.02
N SER A 261 -0.57 -13.49 4.05
CA SER A 261 0.60 -13.72 4.91
C SER A 261 1.86 -13.20 4.22
N SER A 262 2.86 -12.81 5.02
CA SER A 262 4.19 -12.45 4.51
C SER A 262 5.26 -13.51 4.80
N ILE A 263 4.89 -14.70 5.32
CA ILE A 263 5.86 -15.71 5.77
C ILE A 263 5.50 -17.12 5.33
N THR A 264 4.26 -17.57 5.59
CA THR A 264 3.95 -19.02 5.56
C THR A 264 2.81 -19.41 4.64
N ASP A 265 1.95 -18.47 4.26
CA ASP A 265 0.76 -18.74 3.45
C ASP A 265 0.81 -17.93 2.15
N SER A 266 0.68 -18.65 1.02
CA SER A 266 0.60 -18.05 -0.32
C SER A 266 -0.84 -17.75 -0.74
N SER A 267 -1.82 -17.96 0.14
CA SER A 267 -3.21 -17.63 -0.15
C SER A 267 -3.58 -16.20 0.25
N ILE A 268 -4.58 -15.68 -0.45
CA ILE A 268 -5.29 -14.46 -0.01
C ILE A 268 -6.64 -14.92 0.56
N ASN A 269 -6.88 -14.59 1.81
CA ASN A 269 -8.10 -14.92 2.51
C ASN A 269 -9.00 -13.69 2.63
N VAL A 270 -10.28 -13.83 2.30
CA VAL A 270 -11.30 -12.79 2.49
C VAL A 270 -12.14 -13.16 3.70
N TRP A 271 -12.28 -12.23 4.62
CA TRP A 271 -12.97 -12.41 5.89
C TRP A 271 -14.21 -11.55 5.94
N ASP A 272 -15.27 -12.08 6.55
CA ASP A 272 -16.42 -11.29 6.98
C ASP A 272 -16.18 -10.82 8.42
N THR A 273 -16.21 -9.50 8.63
CA THR A 273 -15.98 -8.88 9.93
C THR A 273 -17.08 -9.20 10.94
N ALA A 274 -18.30 -9.48 10.49
CA ALA A 274 -19.39 -9.95 11.34
C ALA A 274 -19.21 -11.43 11.76
N ARG A 275 -18.42 -12.20 11.00
CA ARG A 275 -18.17 -13.64 11.21
C ARG A 275 -16.68 -13.97 11.04
N PRO A 276 -15.83 -13.55 11.98
CA PRO A 276 -14.37 -13.55 11.82
C PRO A 276 -13.69 -14.92 11.96
N PHE A 277 -14.44 -15.99 12.25
CA PHE A 277 -13.86 -17.27 12.67
C PHE A 277 -13.35 -18.13 11.51
N VAL A 278 -13.89 -17.93 10.30
CA VAL A 278 -13.55 -18.70 9.11
C VAL A 278 -13.50 -17.74 7.91
N PRO A 279 -12.52 -17.86 7.00
CA PRO A 279 -12.49 -17.04 5.81
C PRO A 279 -13.71 -17.35 4.93
N LEU A 280 -14.37 -16.30 4.46
CA LEU A 280 -15.49 -16.37 3.51
C LEU A 280 -15.03 -16.93 2.16
N ALA A 281 -13.83 -16.56 1.73
CA ALA A 281 -13.21 -17.06 0.51
C ALA A 281 -11.69 -17.18 0.68
N CYS A 282 -11.10 -18.14 -0.02
CA CYS A 282 -9.66 -18.36 -0.05
C CYS A 282 -9.20 -18.44 -1.51
N MET A 283 -8.38 -17.49 -1.92
CA MET A 283 -7.80 -17.42 -3.26
C MET A 283 -6.45 -18.13 -3.24
N LYS A 284 -6.37 -19.25 -3.99
CA LYS A 284 -5.19 -20.12 -4.05
C LYS A 284 -4.59 -20.16 -5.46
N GLY A 285 -3.34 -20.60 -5.54
CA GLY A 285 -2.60 -20.80 -6.79
C GLY A 285 -1.54 -19.74 -7.05
N HIS A 286 -1.12 -18.99 -6.02
CA HIS A 286 0.15 -18.29 -6.04
C HIS A 286 1.26 -19.29 -5.71
N ALA A 287 2.35 -19.25 -6.48
CA ALA A 287 3.49 -20.14 -6.30
C ALA A 287 4.32 -19.80 -5.05
N ASP A 288 4.21 -18.56 -4.56
CA ASP A 288 4.97 -18.02 -3.43
C ASP A 288 4.11 -17.02 -2.65
N ILE A 289 4.68 -16.46 -1.58
CA ILE A 289 4.09 -15.47 -0.68
C ILE A 289 3.48 -14.29 -1.46
N VAL A 290 2.26 -13.90 -1.08
CA VAL A 290 1.58 -12.76 -1.69
C VAL A 290 1.99 -11.46 -0.99
N SER A 291 2.97 -10.77 -1.59
CA SER A 291 3.57 -9.54 -1.08
C SER A 291 2.63 -8.33 -1.08
N ASP A 292 1.72 -8.25 -2.06
CA ASP A 292 0.79 -7.14 -2.29
C ASP A 292 -0.39 -7.60 -3.14
N PHE A 293 -1.54 -6.94 -3.00
CA PHE A 293 -2.74 -7.15 -3.82
C PHE A 293 -3.57 -5.86 -3.87
N GLN A 294 -4.52 -5.76 -4.81
CA GLN A 294 -5.44 -4.63 -4.95
C GLN A 294 -6.85 -5.08 -5.28
#